data_AF-A0A0R0ER75-F1
#
_entry.id   AF-A0A0R0ER75-F1
#
_cell.length_a   1.000
_cell.length_b   1.000
_cell.length_c   1.000
_cell.angle_alpha   90.00
_cell.angle_beta   90.00
_cell.angle_gamma   90.00
#
_symmetry.space_group_name_H-M   'P 1'
#
loop_
_entity.id
_entity.type
_entity.pdbx_description
1 polymer ?
#
loop_
_entity_poly.entity_id
_entity_poly.type
_entity_poly.pdbx_seq_one_letter_code
_entity_poly.pdbx_strand_id
1 'polypeptide(L)'
;MQHAAAPKKSLKFKTSTDASEAQVIEAMQKISSHIKNPAKFSKAAKLAIQLIQAGSVKSEISDYFFAILEAAMSSSITCTDPSVRADYHSLFSVAQNTKEHLNKKQKNQLATWTINAVVANDLYTDDSFVFSKAAGQIKEAISNLPVATEEEDAEEAKSLKDSTVIVDEGGKTPATDNDNDGEEAQADPFGLDALIPNSTKKGEKLKAKNEAAVKIREDEEETNRFLKSKREVLITCLEIAARRYKTPWCQTVIDILVKHAFDNVARFTARQRDAVGKLWASIREQQTRRKQGKSVNGKLDVNAFEWLQQKYAGEKISIRHSVGASGDRRAQQWLG
;
A
#
# COMPACT_ATOMS: atom_id res chain seq x y z
N MET A 1 -47.39 51.74 -25.44
CA MET A 1 -47.09 50.30 -25.26
C MET A 1 -45.61 50.17 -24.92
N GLN A 2 -45.27 50.01 -23.64
CA GLN A 2 -43.92 49.64 -23.21
C GLN A 2 -44.00 48.23 -22.63
N HIS A 3 -43.37 47.26 -23.30
CA HIS A 3 -43.26 45.90 -22.80
C HIS A 3 -42.13 45.83 -21.76
N ALA A 4 -42.48 45.49 -20.52
CA ALA A 4 -41.53 45.14 -19.48
C ALA A 4 -40.89 43.78 -19.79
N ALA A 5 -39.57 43.73 -19.90
CA ALA A 5 -38.82 42.50 -20.08
C ALA A 5 -38.70 41.73 -18.75
N ALA A 6 -39.12 40.46 -18.76
CA ALA A 6 -39.05 39.57 -17.60
C ALA A 6 -37.59 39.23 -17.22
N PRO A 7 -37.28 39.06 -15.92
CA PRO A 7 -35.92 38.77 -15.48
C PRO A 7 -35.56 37.31 -15.81
N LYS A 8 -34.56 37.14 -16.69
CA LYS A 8 -33.99 35.83 -17.01
C LYS A 8 -33.30 35.26 -15.77
N LYS A 9 -33.85 34.19 -15.21
CA LYS A 9 -33.21 33.39 -14.16
C LYS A 9 -31.94 32.74 -14.73
N SER A 10 -30.78 33.34 -14.49
CA SER A 10 -29.50 32.69 -14.76
C SER A 10 -29.26 31.62 -13.68
N LEU A 11 -29.26 30.34 -14.04
CA LEU A 11 -28.68 29.29 -13.20
C LEU A 11 -27.16 29.53 -13.13
N LYS A 12 -26.72 30.21 -12.08
CA LYS A 12 -25.31 30.26 -11.72
C LYS A 12 -24.99 28.97 -10.97
N PHE A 13 -24.28 28.05 -11.62
CA PHE A 13 -23.60 26.98 -10.90
C PHE A 13 -22.60 27.63 -9.95
N LYS A 14 -22.80 27.47 -8.64
CA LYS A 14 -21.85 27.93 -7.64
C LYS A 14 -20.54 27.20 -7.87
N THR A 15 -19.52 27.94 -8.29
CA THR A 15 -18.13 27.47 -8.18
C THR A 15 -17.84 27.21 -6.70
N SER A 16 -17.10 26.15 -6.40
CA SER A 16 -16.85 25.55 -5.07
C SER A 16 -16.21 26.48 -4.01
N THR A 17 -16.10 27.77 -4.25
CA THR A 17 -15.36 28.74 -3.43
C THR A 17 -16.16 29.35 -2.29
N ASP A 18 -17.41 28.92 -2.07
CA ASP A 18 -18.34 29.56 -1.10
C ASP A 18 -19.08 28.53 -0.22
N ALA A 19 -18.47 27.35 -0.02
CA ALA A 19 -18.96 26.36 0.94
C ALA A 19 -18.42 26.70 2.35
N SER A 20 -19.30 26.70 3.35
CA SER A 20 -18.84 26.91 4.73
C SER A 20 -18.02 25.72 5.22
N GLU A 21 -17.13 25.94 6.19
CA GLU A 21 -16.31 24.87 6.77
C GLU A 21 -17.17 23.72 7.31
N ALA A 22 -18.32 24.04 7.92
CA ALA A 22 -19.28 23.04 8.39
C ALA A 22 -19.82 22.15 7.25
N GLN A 23 -20.10 22.72 6.07
CA GLN A 23 -20.55 21.96 4.90
C GLN A 23 -19.44 21.07 4.35
N VAL A 24 -18.19 21.55 4.36
CA VAL A 24 -17.02 20.76 3.94
C VAL A 24 -16.81 19.58 4.88
N ILE A 25 -16.90 19.78 6.20
CA ILE A 25 -16.78 18.73 7.21
C ILE A 25 -17.89 17.69 7.04
N GLU A 26 -19.14 18.11 6.88
CA GLU A 26 -20.27 17.19 6.66
C GLU A 26 -20.06 16.36 5.38
N ALA A 27 -19.58 16.99 4.30
CA ALA A 27 -19.24 16.30 3.07
C ALA A 27 -18.11 15.27 3.28
N MET A 28 -17.05 15.62 4.02
CA MET A 28 -15.94 14.70 4.32
C MET A 28 -16.41 13.47 5.10
N GLN A 29 -17.23 13.67 6.13
CA GLN A 29 -17.82 12.57 6.93
C GLN A 29 -18.69 11.66 6.06
N LYS A 30 -19.51 12.24 5.19
CA LYS A 30 -20.35 11.47 4.27
C LYS A 30 -19.50 10.65 3.29
N ILE A 31 -18.43 11.23 2.75
CA ILE A 31 -17.48 10.52 1.88
C ILE A 31 -16.81 9.37 2.64
N SER A 32 -16.35 9.61 3.87
CA SER A 32 -15.72 8.58 4.72
C SER A 32 -16.64 7.38 4.98
N SER A 33 -17.94 7.60 5.18
CA SER A 33 -18.90 6.49 5.33
C SER A 33 -19.13 5.70 4.03
N HIS A 34 -19.06 6.36 2.86
CA HIS A 34 -19.30 5.72 1.58
C HIS A 34 -18.07 5.04 0.98
N ILE A 35 -16.86 5.51 1.31
CA ILE A 35 -15.63 4.98 0.73
C ILE A 35 -15.34 3.54 1.20
N LYS A 36 -15.87 3.12 2.35
CA LYS A 36 -15.75 1.73 2.83
C LYS A 36 -16.46 0.71 1.92
N ASN A 37 -17.49 1.15 1.20
CA ASN A 37 -18.29 0.27 0.35
C ASN A 37 -17.70 0.18 -1.07
N PRO A 38 -17.27 -1.01 -1.54
CA PRO A 38 -16.67 -1.19 -2.86
C PRO A 38 -17.51 -0.62 -4.01
N ALA A 39 -18.84 -0.79 -3.96
CA ALA A 39 -19.74 -0.29 -5.01
C ALA A 39 -19.83 1.25 -5.06
N LYS A 40 -19.49 1.93 -3.97
CA LYS A 40 -19.51 3.40 -3.86
C LYS A 40 -18.11 4.01 -3.88
N PHE A 41 -17.07 3.19 -3.78
CA PHE A 41 -15.67 3.61 -3.65
C PHE A 41 -15.28 4.60 -4.75
N SER A 42 -15.44 4.22 -6.02
CA SER A 42 -15.02 5.04 -7.16
C SER A 42 -15.62 6.45 -7.15
N LYS A 43 -16.89 6.58 -6.77
CA LYS A 43 -17.56 7.88 -6.68
C LYS A 43 -17.06 8.68 -5.47
N ALA A 44 -16.93 8.03 -4.31
CA ALA A 44 -16.42 8.65 -3.09
C ALA A 44 -14.97 9.14 -3.26
N ALA A 45 -14.10 8.33 -3.87
CA ALA A 45 -12.71 8.68 -4.17
C ALA A 45 -12.60 9.92 -5.07
N LYS A 46 -13.42 10.01 -6.12
CA LYS A 46 -13.46 11.19 -7.01
C LYS A 46 -13.90 12.46 -6.27
N LEU A 47 -14.89 12.37 -5.38
CA LEU A 47 -15.30 13.50 -4.55
C LEU A 47 -14.19 13.93 -3.56
N ALA A 48 -13.48 12.96 -2.97
CA ALA A 48 -12.34 13.25 -2.10
C ALA A 48 -11.20 13.97 -2.86
N ILE A 49 -10.91 13.53 -4.09
CA ILE A 49 -9.93 14.20 -4.97
C ILE A 49 -10.36 15.64 -5.28
N GLN A 50 -11.65 15.87 -5.55
CA GLN A 50 -12.17 17.22 -5.81
C GLN A 50 -12.00 18.15 -4.60
N LEU A 51 -12.17 17.65 -3.37
CA LEU A 51 -11.92 18.44 -2.16
C LEU A 51 -10.46 18.90 -2.07
N ILE A 52 -9.50 18.04 -2.42
CA ILE A 52 -8.08 18.41 -2.46
C ILE A 52 -7.83 19.46 -3.54
N GLN A 53 -8.34 19.22 -4.77
CA GLN A 53 -8.14 20.11 -5.91
C GLN A 53 -8.78 21.49 -5.70
N ALA A 54 -9.87 21.56 -4.95
CA ALA A 54 -10.53 22.81 -4.57
C ALA A 54 -9.82 23.54 -3.42
N GLY A 55 -8.71 23.01 -2.88
CA GLY A 55 -8.02 23.60 -1.73
C GLY A 55 -8.84 23.58 -0.44
N SER A 56 -9.82 22.66 -0.34
CA SER A 56 -10.71 22.55 0.81
C SER A 56 -10.12 21.75 1.96
N VAL A 57 -8.91 21.19 1.82
CA VAL A 57 -8.21 20.47 2.89
C VAL A 57 -7.20 21.43 3.51
N LYS A 58 -7.54 21.99 4.68
CA LYS A 58 -6.67 22.87 5.47
C LYS A 58 -6.27 22.17 6.78
N SER A 59 -5.30 22.75 7.50
CA SER A 59 -4.79 22.19 8.76
C SER A 59 -5.86 22.03 9.84
N GLU A 60 -6.89 22.88 9.85
CA GLU A 60 -7.97 22.84 10.86
C GLU A 60 -8.94 21.68 10.65
N ILE A 61 -9.06 21.18 9.42
CA ILE A 61 -10.04 20.15 9.02
C ILE A 61 -9.36 18.92 8.40
N SER A 62 -8.03 18.85 8.45
CA SER A 62 -7.24 17.78 7.84
C SER A 62 -7.52 16.43 8.46
N ASP A 63 -7.88 16.37 9.75
CA ASP A 63 -8.27 15.13 10.44
C ASP A 63 -9.52 14.48 9.81
N TYR A 64 -10.51 15.28 9.40
CA TYR A 64 -11.70 14.76 8.72
C TYR A 64 -11.36 14.22 7.34
N PHE A 65 -10.45 14.88 6.62
CA PHE A 65 -9.96 14.38 5.34
C PHE A 65 -9.14 13.09 5.53
N PHE A 66 -8.29 13.04 6.55
CA PHE A 66 -7.48 11.87 6.86
C PHE A 66 -8.36 10.65 7.22
N ALA A 67 -9.47 10.87 7.93
CA ALA A 67 -10.46 9.83 8.21
C ALA A 67 -11.10 9.23 6.94
N ILE A 68 -11.11 9.95 5.81
CA ILE A 68 -11.52 9.37 4.51
C ILE A 68 -10.46 8.36 4.03
N LEU A 69 -9.18 8.71 4.12
CA LEU A 69 -8.08 7.85 3.70
C LEU A 69 -7.99 6.60 4.58
N GLU A 70 -8.15 6.76 5.88
CA GLU A 70 -8.19 5.64 6.83
C GLU A 70 -9.38 4.72 6.56
N ALA A 71 -10.56 5.29 6.30
CA ALA A 71 -11.74 4.52 5.92
C ALA A 71 -11.55 3.76 4.60
N ALA A 72 -10.86 4.35 3.61
CA ALA A 72 -10.51 3.66 2.38
C ALA A 72 -9.61 2.44 2.68
N MET A 73 -8.53 2.64 3.42
CA MET A 73 -7.58 1.56 3.72
C MET A 73 -8.12 0.48 4.67
N SER A 74 -9.21 0.79 5.38
CA SER A 74 -9.94 -0.16 6.23
C SER A 74 -11.08 -0.88 5.48
N SER A 75 -11.24 -0.66 4.18
CA SER A 75 -12.27 -1.33 3.39
C SER A 75 -11.95 -2.83 3.24
N SER A 76 -13.00 -3.64 3.06
CA SER A 76 -12.86 -5.08 2.81
C SER A 76 -12.23 -5.41 1.46
N ILE A 77 -12.20 -4.46 0.52
CA ILE A 77 -11.55 -4.63 -0.78
C ILE A 77 -10.09 -4.17 -0.72
N THR A 78 -9.18 -5.01 -1.19
CA THR A 78 -7.76 -4.67 -1.26
C THR A 78 -7.55 -3.53 -2.26
N CYS A 79 -6.67 -2.57 -1.95
CA CYS A 79 -6.38 -1.45 -2.84
C CYS A 79 -5.72 -1.85 -4.18
N THR A 80 -5.25 -3.10 -4.29
CA THR A 80 -4.69 -3.69 -5.50
C THR A 80 -5.71 -4.45 -6.35
N ASP A 81 -6.99 -4.49 -5.93
CA ASP A 81 -8.03 -5.16 -6.69
C ASP A 81 -8.25 -4.47 -8.05
N PRO A 82 -8.33 -5.21 -9.16
CA PRO A 82 -8.49 -4.64 -10.50
C PRO A 82 -9.68 -3.68 -10.67
N SER A 83 -10.77 -3.87 -9.92
CA SER A 83 -11.98 -3.06 -10.03
C SER A 83 -11.84 -1.64 -9.45
N VAL A 84 -10.95 -1.46 -8.47
CA VAL A 84 -10.80 -0.20 -7.71
C VAL A 84 -9.37 0.36 -7.72
N ARG A 85 -8.37 -0.40 -8.17
CA ARG A 85 -6.96 -0.01 -8.14
C ARG A 85 -6.66 1.35 -8.77
N ALA A 86 -7.34 1.71 -9.86
CA ALA A 86 -7.12 2.98 -10.55
C ALA A 86 -7.62 4.17 -9.73
N ASP A 87 -8.75 3.99 -9.03
CA ASP A 87 -9.31 5.01 -8.15
C ASP A 87 -8.48 5.13 -6.85
N TYR A 88 -8.00 4.01 -6.29
CA TYR A 88 -7.04 4.02 -5.16
C TYR A 88 -5.75 4.74 -5.54
N HIS A 89 -5.15 4.36 -6.67
CA HIS A 89 -3.94 4.99 -7.18
C HIS A 89 -4.14 6.51 -7.33
N SER A 90 -5.24 6.93 -7.97
CA SER A 90 -5.54 8.35 -8.17
C SER A 90 -5.74 9.10 -6.85
N LEU A 91 -6.53 8.54 -5.93
CA LEU A 91 -6.80 9.16 -4.63
C LEU A 91 -5.51 9.34 -3.82
N PHE A 92 -4.71 8.28 -3.67
CA PHE A 92 -3.50 8.32 -2.86
C PHE A 92 -2.37 9.10 -3.52
N SER A 93 -2.33 9.20 -4.86
CA SER A 93 -1.41 10.10 -5.56
C SER A 93 -1.71 11.57 -5.28
N VAL A 94 -2.99 11.97 -5.35
CA VAL A 94 -3.38 13.37 -5.08
C VAL A 94 -3.34 13.69 -3.59
N ALA A 95 -3.63 12.72 -2.71
CA ALA A 95 -3.55 12.89 -1.26
C ALA A 95 -2.16 13.31 -0.76
N GLN A 96 -1.10 12.99 -1.50
CA GLN A 96 0.27 13.46 -1.21
C GLN A 96 0.36 14.99 -1.11
N ASN A 97 -0.47 15.74 -1.84
CA ASN A 97 -0.49 17.20 -1.81
C ASN A 97 -1.02 17.75 -0.47
N THR A 98 -1.70 16.93 0.33
CA THR A 98 -2.21 17.34 1.65
C THR A 98 -1.20 17.16 2.77
N LYS A 99 0.00 16.61 2.47
CA LYS A 99 1.02 16.28 3.47
C LYS A 99 1.38 17.43 4.39
N GLU A 100 1.40 18.67 3.92
CA GLU A 100 1.75 19.82 4.75
C GLU A 100 0.77 20.08 5.89
N HIS A 101 -0.51 19.70 5.71
CA HIS A 101 -1.58 19.86 6.69
C HIS A 101 -1.70 18.69 7.68
N LEU A 102 -0.87 17.64 7.52
CA LEU A 102 -0.93 16.42 8.33
C LEU A 102 0.11 16.45 9.46
N ASN A 103 -0.26 15.83 10.59
CA ASN A 103 0.68 15.59 11.68
C ASN A 103 1.68 14.47 11.34
N LYS A 104 2.68 14.25 12.21
CA LYS A 104 3.76 13.25 11.97
C LYS A 104 3.21 11.84 11.78
N LYS A 105 2.24 11.43 12.61
CA LYS A 105 1.57 10.12 12.53
C LYS A 105 0.88 9.90 11.21
N GLN A 106 0.06 10.87 10.82
CA GLN A 106 -0.71 10.84 9.58
C GLN A 106 0.22 10.83 8.36
N LYS A 107 1.32 11.59 8.40
CA LYS A 107 2.35 11.57 7.35
C LYS A 107 2.97 10.18 7.19
N ASN A 108 3.29 9.51 8.29
CA ASN A 108 3.83 8.16 8.30
C ASN A 108 2.83 7.15 7.72
N GLN A 109 1.58 7.19 8.18
CA GLN A 109 0.50 6.33 7.65
C GLN A 109 0.26 6.57 6.16
N LEU A 110 0.15 7.83 5.73
CA LEU A 110 -0.01 8.20 4.33
C LEU A 110 1.16 7.70 3.48
N ALA A 111 2.40 7.78 3.99
CA ALA A 111 3.57 7.25 3.27
C ALA A 111 3.45 5.74 3.04
N THR A 112 3.08 4.97 4.08
CA THR A 112 2.88 3.51 3.96
C THR A 112 1.72 3.17 3.02
N TRP A 113 0.59 3.86 3.15
CA TRP A 113 -0.57 3.65 2.28
C TRP A 113 -0.29 4.01 0.83
N THR A 114 0.55 5.01 0.57
CA THR A 114 0.96 5.33 -0.81
C THR A 114 1.86 4.27 -1.42
N ILE A 115 2.75 3.63 -0.65
CA ILE A 115 3.48 2.46 -1.18
C ILE A 115 2.47 1.37 -1.59
N ASN A 116 1.45 1.12 -0.77
CA ASN A 116 0.46 0.08 -1.06
C ASN A 116 -0.50 0.44 -2.22
N ALA A 117 -1.07 1.64 -2.20
CA ALA A 117 -2.12 2.05 -3.13
C ALA A 117 -1.60 2.63 -4.45
N VAL A 118 -0.35 3.10 -4.49
CA VAL A 118 0.26 3.70 -5.69
C VAL A 118 1.36 2.78 -6.21
N VAL A 119 2.43 2.59 -5.43
CA VAL A 119 3.63 1.88 -5.90
C VAL A 119 3.33 0.40 -6.19
N ALA A 120 2.54 -0.28 -5.34
CA ALA A 120 2.14 -1.66 -5.61
C ALA A 120 1.23 -1.78 -6.84
N ASN A 121 0.38 -0.78 -7.08
CA ASN A 121 -0.50 -0.74 -8.26
C ASN A 121 0.27 -0.48 -9.55
N ASP A 122 1.34 0.32 -9.49
CA ASP A 122 2.24 0.55 -10.63
C ASP A 122 2.96 -0.73 -11.10
N LEU A 123 3.07 -1.77 -10.26
CA LEU A 123 3.60 -3.08 -10.68
C LEU A 123 2.63 -3.87 -11.58
N TYR A 124 1.36 -3.48 -11.65
CA TYR A 124 0.37 -4.10 -12.54
C TYR A 124 0.25 -3.40 -13.90
N THR A 125 1.10 -2.42 -14.18
CA THR A 125 1.16 -1.74 -15.47
C THR A 125 1.68 -2.65 -16.58
N ASP A 126 1.42 -2.23 -17.82
CA ASP A 126 2.06 -2.75 -19.03
C ASP A 126 3.13 -1.78 -19.59
N ASP A 127 3.38 -0.66 -18.89
CA ASP A 127 4.46 0.28 -19.19
C ASP A 127 5.75 -0.07 -18.42
N SER A 128 6.79 -0.43 -19.16
CA SER A 128 8.09 -0.78 -18.61
C SER A 128 8.75 0.33 -17.78
N PHE A 129 8.52 1.60 -18.11
CA PHE A 129 9.09 2.74 -17.38
C PHE A 129 8.40 2.92 -16.04
N VAL A 130 7.06 2.85 -16.02
CA VAL A 130 6.27 2.93 -14.78
C VAL A 130 6.63 1.78 -13.83
N PHE A 131 6.71 0.55 -14.37
CA PHE A 131 7.11 -0.61 -13.58
C PHE A 131 8.51 -0.47 -12.99
N SER A 132 9.48 -0.02 -13.80
CA SER A 132 10.87 0.17 -13.37
C SER A 132 11.00 1.27 -12.31
N LYS A 133 10.23 2.35 -12.46
CA LYS A 133 10.16 3.43 -11.47
C LYS A 133 9.61 2.93 -10.14
N ALA A 134 8.51 2.17 -10.16
CA ALA A 134 7.93 1.57 -8.96
C ALA A 134 8.92 0.62 -8.27
N ALA A 135 9.58 -0.25 -9.04
CA ALA A 135 10.65 -1.11 -8.52
C ALA A 135 11.79 -0.29 -7.88
N GLY A 136 12.19 0.82 -8.50
CA GLY A 136 13.18 1.75 -7.94
C GLY A 136 12.75 2.34 -6.59
N GLN A 137 11.50 2.78 -6.48
CA GLN A 137 10.94 3.30 -5.22
C GLN A 137 10.90 2.23 -4.12
N ILE A 138 10.54 0.98 -4.46
CA ILE A 138 10.57 -0.14 -3.51
C ILE A 138 12.00 -0.39 -3.04
N LYS A 139 12.99 -0.39 -3.95
CA LYS A 139 14.40 -0.56 -3.59
C LYS A 139 14.88 0.51 -2.62
N GLU A 140 14.55 1.76 -2.89
CA GLU A 140 14.88 2.89 -2.01
C GLU A 140 14.21 2.74 -0.64
N ALA A 141 12.92 2.39 -0.62
CA ALA A 141 12.18 2.18 0.62
C ALA A 141 12.77 1.05 1.48
N ILE A 142 13.25 -0.04 0.86
CA ILE A 142 13.97 -1.14 1.54
C ILE A 142 15.30 -0.64 2.11
N SER A 143 16.10 0.08 1.32
CA SER A 143 17.39 0.63 1.78
C SER A 143 17.23 1.58 2.97
N ASN A 144 16.10 2.29 3.04
CA ASN A 144 15.78 3.24 4.11
C ASN A 144 15.15 2.60 5.36
N LEU A 145 14.92 1.27 5.39
CA LEU A 145 14.44 0.59 6.61
C LEU A 145 15.58 0.43 7.62
N PRO A 146 15.37 0.62 8.94
CA PRO A 146 16.34 0.19 9.93
C PRO A 146 16.49 -1.35 9.96
N VAL A 147 17.63 -1.81 10.47
CA VAL A 147 17.83 -3.25 10.75
C VAL A 147 16.76 -3.71 11.74
N ALA A 148 16.16 -4.87 11.49
CA ALA A 148 15.13 -5.39 12.39
C ALA A 148 15.74 -5.89 13.70
N THR A 149 15.07 -5.63 14.82
CA THR A 149 15.54 -6.03 16.16
C THR A 149 14.96 -7.37 16.60
N GLU A 150 15.57 -7.99 17.61
CA GLU A 150 15.05 -9.24 18.19
C GLU A 150 13.68 -9.06 18.86
N GLU A 151 13.40 -7.86 19.37
CA GLU A 151 12.10 -7.50 19.95
C GLU A 151 11.00 -7.51 18.87
N GLU A 152 11.27 -6.93 17.70
CA GLU A 152 10.35 -6.95 16.56
C GLU A 152 10.10 -8.39 16.06
N ASP A 153 11.13 -9.24 16.07
CA ASP A 153 11.01 -10.66 15.73
C ASP A 153 10.11 -11.41 16.75
N ALA A 154 10.24 -11.11 18.03
CA ALA A 154 9.41 -11.68 19.09
C ALA A 154 7.94 -11.20 19.04
N GLU A 155 7.71 -9.92 18.74
CA GLU A 155 6.37 -9.35 18.57
C GLU A 155 5.63 -9.94 17.37
N GLU A 156 6.32 -10.10 16.23
CA GLU A 156 5.77 -10.77 15.06
C GLU A 156 5.36 -12.22 15.40
N ALA A 157 6.21 -12.95 16.14
CA ALA A 157 5.90 -14.31 16.57
C ALA A 157 4.67 -14.39 17.51
N LYS A 158 4.49 -13.41 18.40
CA LYS A 158 3.33 -13.32 19.33
C LYS A 158 2.02 -13.01 18.58
N SER A 159 2.03 -12.02 17.70
CA SER A 159 0.86 -11.61 16.90
C SER A 159 0.25 -12.76 16.09
N LEU A 160 1.09 -13.72 15.67
CA LEU A 160 0.66 -14.88 14.90
C LEU A 160 0.12 -16.02 15.77
N LYS A 161 0.63 -16.22 16.99
CA LYS A 161 0.02 -17.15 17.95
C LYS A 161 -1.41 -16.70 18.28
N ASP A 162 -1.58 -15.41 18.55
CA ASP A 162 -2.89 -14.82 18.83
C ASP A 162 -3.87 -15.02 17.66
N SER A 163 -3.42 -14.77 16.42
CA SER A 163 -4.22 -15.04 15.21
C SER A 163 -4.58 -16.52 15.01
N THR A 164 -3.76 -17.44 15.52
CA THR A 164 -4.00 -18.90 15.40
C THR A 164 -4.97 -19.40 16.47
N VAL A 165 -4.95 -18.80 17.67
CA VAL A 165 -5.85 -19.15 18.78
C VAL A 165 -7.29 -18.69 18.50
N ILE A 166 -7.48 -17.56 17.80
CA ILE A 166 -8.82 -17.05 17.45
C ILE A 166 -9.58 -17.95 16.46
N VAL A 167 -8.90 -18.88 15.79
CA VAL A 167 -9.53 -19.81 14.81
C VAL A 167 -10.03 -21.11 15.48
N ASP A 168 -9.74 -21.35 16.77
CA ASP A 168 -10.00 -22.64 17.43
C ASP A 168 -10.76 -22.57 18.76
N GLU A 169 -11.62 -21.57 18.98
CA GLU A 169 -12.53 -21.59 20.14
C GLU A 169 -14.00 -21.29 19.77
N GLY A 170 -14.62 -22.32 19.20
CA GLY A 170 -16.04 -22.56 19.40
C GLY A 170 -16.27 -23.28 20.75
N GLY A 171 -16.56 -22.52 21.80
CA GLY A 171 -17.39 -23.01 22.90
C GLY A 171 -16.76 -23.11 24.30
N LYS A 172 -17.39 -22.32 25.19
CA LYS A 172 -17.66 -22.58 26.62
C LYS A 172 -16.71 -21.92 27.64
N THR A 173 -17.26 -20.89 28.26
CA THR A 173 -16.84 -20.33 29.55
C THR A 173 -16.72 -21.41 30.63
N PRO A 174 -15.80 -21.19 31.57
CA PRO A 174 -16.18 -21.25 32.97
C PRO A 174 -15.73 -19.99 33.73
N ALA A 175 -16.64 -19.51 34.57
CA ALA A 175 -16.33 -18.60 35.65
C ALA A 175 -15.50 -19.33 36.72
N THR A 176 -14.55 -18.62 37.33
CA THR A 176 -14.18 -18.84 38.72
C THR A 176 -13.62 -17.54 39.29
N ASP A 177 -14.30 -17.07 40.33
CA ASP A 177 -13.83 -16.10 41.30
C ASP A 177 -12.54 -16.60 41.97
N ASN A 178 -11.65 -15.68 42.33
CA ASN A 178 -10.98 -15.68 43.63
C ASN A 178 -10.32 -14.32 43.88
N ASP A 179 -10.78 -13.71 44.96
CA ASP A 179 -10.13 -12.65 45.72
C ASP A 179 -8.68 -13.01 46.06
N ASN A 180 -7.78 -12.03 45.97
CA ASN A 180 -6.85 -11.79 47.07
C ASN A 180 -6.30 -10.36 47.06
N ASP A 181 -6.38 -9.76 48.24
CA ASP A 181 -5.92 -8.45 48.66
C ASP A 181 -4.42 -8.20 48.44
N GLY A 182 -4.04 -6.93 48.28
CA GLY A 182 -2.66 -6.49 48.53
C GLY A 182 -2.29 -5.12 47.96
N GLU A 183 -2.41 -4.09 48.80
CA GLU A 183 -1.77 -2.76 48.70
C GLU A 183 -2.40 -1.73 47.73
N GLU A 184 -3.62 -1.30 48.08
CA GLU A 184 -4.04 0.07 47.82
C GLU A 184 -3.10 1.03 48.58
N ALA A 185 -2.33 1.80 47.81
CA ALA A 185 -1.66 2.99 48.33
C ALA A 185 -2.72 3.88 48.99
N GLN A 186 -2.68 3.97 50.32
CA GLN A 186 -3.51 4.87 51.11
C GLN A 186 -3.42 6.29 50.54
N ALA A 187 -4.45 6.70 49.81
CA ALA A 187 -4.73 8.10 49.61
C ALA A 187 -5.23 8.66 50.96
N ASP A 188 -4.51 9.65 51.50
CA ASP A 188 -4.77 10.30 52.77
C ASP A 188 -6.26 10.72 52.89
N PRO A 189 -7.07 10.04 53.74
CA PRO A 189 -8.50 10.28 53.85
C PRO A 189 -8.84 11.62 54.54
N PHE A 190 -7.85 12.37 55.04
CA PHE A 190 -8.05 13.64 55.73
C PHE A 190 -7.48 14.86 54.99
N GLY A 191 -6.85 14.68 53.83
CA GLY A 191 -6.36 15.80 52.99
C GLY A 191 -5.37 16.74 53.71
N LEU A 192 -4.63 16.22 54.68
CA LEU A 192 -3.66 16.97 55.50
C LEU A 192 -2.38 17.26 54.74
N ASP A 193 -2.07 16.50 53.69
CA ASP A 193 -0.92 16.75 52.81
C ASP A 193 -1.00 18.11 52.07
N ALA A 194 -2.20 18.70 51.97
CA ALA A 194 -2.40 20.04 51.40
C ALA A 194 -1.94 21.18 52.32
N LEU A 195 -1.68 20.90 53.61
CA LEU A 195 -1.28 21.90 54.61
C LEU A 195 0.23 22.02 54.78
N ILE A 196 1.04 21.25 54.05
CA ILE A 196 2.50 21.31 54.09
C ILE A 196 3.00 22.19 52.94
N PRO A 197 3.50 23.43 53.20
CA PRO A 197 3.76 24.45 52.17
C PRO A 197 4.96 24.16 51.24
N ASN A 198 5.52 22.94 51.22
CA ASN A 198 6.76 22.60 50.51
C ASN A 198 6.64 21.55 49.39
N SER A 199 5.45 21.00 49.08
CA SER A 199 5.31 19.88 48.13
C SER A 199 5.05 20.27 46.66
N THR A 200 4.56 21.48 46.40
CA THR A 200 4.05 21.87 45.06
C THR A 200 5.13 21.93 43.96
N LYS A 201 6.33 22.44 44.27
CA LYS A 201 7.42 22.57 43.27
C LYS A 201 8.09 21.25 42.89
N LYS A 202 8.00 20.21 43.73
CA LYS A 202 8.61 18.90 43.46
C LYS A 202 7.63 17.98 42.70
N GLY A 203 6.32 18.11 42.97
CA GLY A 203 5.25 17.39 42.30
C GLY A 203 5.08 17.76 40.82
N GLU A 204 5.12 19.04 40.45
CA GLU A 204 5.02 19.47 39.04
C GLU A 204 6.20 18.97 38.19
N LYS A 205 7.42 18.97 38.74
CA LYS A 205 8.61 18.49 38.04
C LYS A 205 8.61 16.97 37.85
N LEU A 206 8.06 16.21 38.80
CA LEU A 206 7.86 14.76 38.69
C LEU A 206 6.74 14.42 37.71
N LYS A 207 5.63 15.16 37.73
CA LYS A 207 4.51 14.99 36.80
C LYS A 207 4.92 15.30 35.36
N ALA A 208 5.61 16.41 35.12
CA ALA A 208 6.15 16.76 33.79
C ALA A 208 7.19 15.75 33.28
N LYS A 209 8.01 15.16 34.18
CA LYS A 209 8.98 14.11 33.82
C LYS A 209 8.28 12.79 33.47
N ASN A 210 7.21 12.44 34.18
CA ASN A 210 6.40 11.26 33.86
C ASN A 210 5.62 11.46 32.55
N GLU A 211 5.00 12.62 32.32
CA GLU A 211 4.31 12.95 31.06
C GLU A 211 5.28 12.94 29.86
N ALA A 212 6.50 13.47 30.02
CA ALA A 212 7.52 13.40 28.98
C ALA A 212 7.96 11.95 28.70
N ALA A 213 8.13 11.12 29.73
CA ALA A 213 8.49 9.71 29.58
C ALA A 213 7.38 8.89 28.90
N VAL A 214 6.11 9.16 29.23
CA VAL A 214 4.95 8.55 28.57
C VAL A 214 4.91 8.93 27.09
N LYS A 215 5.09 10.21 26.77
CA LYS A 215 5.08 10.68 25.38
C LYS A 215 6.22 10.09 24.53
N ILE A 216 7.41 9.92 25.11
CA ILE A 216 8.53 9.26 24.42
C ILE A 216 8.19 7.80 24.10
N ARG A 217 7.59 7.06 25.05
CA ARG A 217 7.16 5.68 24.81
C ARG A 217 6.08 5.58 23.73
N GLU A 218 5.08 6.45 23.77
CA GLU A 218 4.03 6.50 22.75
C GLU A 218 4.60 6.78 21.34
N ASP A 219 5.55 7.71 21.24
CA ASP A 219 6.22 8.04 19.98
C ASP A 219 7.05 6.84 19.48
N GLU A 220 7.76 6.12 20.35
CA GLU A 220 8.52 4.91 20.03
C GLU A 220 7.60 3.78 19.52
N GLU A 221 6.52 3.49 20.25
CA GLU A 221 5.52 2.50 19.85
C GLU A 221 4.86 2.86 18.51
N GLU A 222 4.64 4.15 18.24
CA GLU A 222 4.12 4.60 16.96
C GLU A 222 5.13 4.39 15.83
N THR A 223 6.40 4.68 16.07
CA THR A 223 7.46 4.40 15.09
C THR A 223 7.58 2.91 14.79
N ASN A 224 7.48 2.05 15.81
CA ASN A 224 7.53 0.60 15.64
C ASN A 224 6.33 0.09 14.83
N ARG A 225 5.12 0.59 15.12
CA ARG A 225 3.92 0.30 14.32
C ARG A 225 4.07 0.74 12.87
N PHE A 226 4.61 1.95 12.64
CA PHE A 226 4.88 2.44 11.29
C PHE A 226 5.87 1.55 10.54
N LEU A 227 6.99 1.17 11.18
CA LEU A 227 7.99 0.30 10.60
C LEU A 227 7.43 -1.08 10.27
N LYS A 228 6.63 -1.66 11.16
CA LYS A 228 5.93 -2.93 10.93
C LYS A 228 5.06 -2.84 9.67
N SER A 229 4.14 -1.87 9.60
CA SER A 229 3.27 -1.71 8.42
C SER A 229 4.06 -1.42 7.14
N LYS A 230 5.14 -0.64 7.23
CA LYS A 230 6.00 -0.37 6.07
C LYS A 230 6.68 -1.64 5.55
N ARG A 231 7.22 -2.48 6.45
CA ARG A 231 7.82 -3.76 6.07
C ARG A 231 6.81 -4.71 5.43
N GLU A 232 5.62 -4.83 6.02
CA GLU A 232 4.53 -5.67 5.49
C GLU A 232 4.15 -5.27 4.07
N VAL A 233 3.94 -3.97 3.82
CA VAL A 233 3.60 -3.46 2.47
C VAL A 233 4.74 -3.74 1.48
N LEU A 234 6.00 -3.61 1.88
CA LEU A 234 7.13 -3.91 0.99
C LEU A 234 7.18 -5.39 0.61
N ILE A 235 6.85 -6.31 1.53
CA ILE A 235 6.70 -7.73 1.21
C ILE A 235 5.57 -7.93 0.20
N THR A 236 4.41 -7.29 0.40
CA THR A 236 3.31 -7.35 -0.58
C THR A 236 3.75 -6.86 -1.96
N CYS A 237 4.50 -5.76 -2.05
CA CYS A 237 5.04 -5.27 -3.32
C CYS A 237 5.98 -6.28 -3.99
N LEU A 238 6.86 -6.93 -3.21
CA LEU A 238 7.78 -7.95 -3.72
C LEU A 238 7.03 -9.17 -4.27
N GLU A 239 5.97 -9.61 -3.58
CA GLU A 239 5.10 -10.69 -4.05
C GLU A 239 4.37 -10.34 -5.34
N ILE A 240 3.82 -9.12 -5.44
CA ILE A 240 3.17 -8.63 -6.66
C ILE A 240 4.16 -8.62 -7.81
N ALA A 241 5.37 -8.08 -7.62
CA ALA A 241 6.40 -8.04 -8.64
C ALA A 241 6.78 -9.46 -9.09
N ALA A 242 6.98 -10.41 -8.17
CA ALA A 242 7.32 -11.78 -8.49
C ALA A 242 6.23 -12.49 -9.32
N ARG A 243 4.94 -12.22 -9.05
CA ARG A 243 3.82 -12.76 -9.86
C ARG A 243 3.85 -12.28 -11.31
N ARG A 244 4.54 -11.17 -11.60
CA ARG A 244 4.70 -10.63 -12.96
C ARG A 244 5.89 -11.22 -13.71
N TYR A 245 6.68 -12.13 -13.12
CA TYR A 245 7.86 -12.71 -13.79
C TYR A 245 7.58 -13.44 -15.10
N LYS A 246 6.33 -13.88 -15.31
CA LYS A 246 5.87 -14.43 -16.59
C LYS A 246 5.95 -13.45 -17.76
N THR A 247 6.02 -12.15 -17.49
CA THR A 247 6.09 -11.09 -18.50
C THR A 247 7.56 -10.81 -18.85
N PRO A 248 8.04 -11.09 -20.08
CA PRO A 248 9.48 -11.06 -20.39
C PRO A 248 10.17 -9.73 -20.12
N TRP A 249 9.53 -8.61 -20.46
CA TRP A 249 10.16 -7.29 -20.36
C TRP A 249 10.43 -6.84 -18.92
N CYS A 250 9.72 -7.36 -17.90
CA CYS A 250 9.96 -6.99 -16.49
C CYS A 250 10.91 -7.94 -15.75
N GLN A 251 11.28 -9.09 -16.32
CA GLN A 251 12.06 -10.13 -15.63
C GLN A 251 13.37 -9.62 -15.04
N THR A 252 14.15 -8.87 -15.81
CA THR A 252 15.42 -8.30 -15.34
C THR A 252 15.22 -7.32 -14.18
N VAL A 253 14.16 -6.52 -14.22
CA VAL A 253 13.84 -5.58 -13.14
C VAL A 253 13.45 -6.34 -11.87
N ILE A 254 12.65 -7.41 -12.00
CA ILE A 254 12.26 -8.26 -10.87
C ILE A 254 13.49 -8.98 -10.28
N ASP A 255 14.38 -9.52 -11.12
CA ASP A 255 15.64 -10.14 -10.66
C ASP A 255 16.44 -9.17 -9.78
N ILE A 256 16.61 -7.92 -10.26
CA ILE A 256 17.36 -6.88 -9.54
C ILE A 256 16.65 -6.49 -8.24
N LEU A 257 15.33 -6.33 -8.28
CA LEU A 257 14.53 -5.93 -7.12
C LEU A 257 14.56 -6.98 -6.01
N VAL A 258 14.27 -8.24 -6.35
CA VAL A 258 14.22 -9.34 -5.37
C VAL A 258 15.61 -9.66 -4.83
N LYS A 259 16.65 -9.60 -5.68
CA LYS A 259 18.03 -9.70 -5.22
C LYS A 259 18.36 -8.61 -4.21
N HIS A 260 18.00 -7.35 -4.49
CA HIS A 260 18.26 -6.24 -3.57
C HIS A 260 17.55 -6.41 -2.21
N ALA A 261 16.31 -6.92 -2.23
CA ALA A 261 15.60 -7.27 -1.00
C ALA A 261 16.32 -8.37 -0.20
N PHE A 262 16.81 -9.40 -0.89
CA PHE A 262 17.56 -10.49 -0.27
C PHE A 262 18.93 -10.03 0.29
N ASP A 263 19.66 -9.21 -0.45
CA ASP A 263 20.94 -8.63 0.01
C ASP A 263 20.73 -7.73 1.25
N ASN A 264 19.52 -7.20 1.46
CA ASN A 264 19.13 -6.39 2.62
C ASN A 264 18.19 -7.12 3.58
N VAL A 265 18.21 -8.46 3.59
CA VAL A 265 17.26 -9.28 4.36
C VAL A 265 17.27 -8.98 5.87
N ALA A 266 18.39 -8.55 6.43
CA ALA A 266 18.49 -8.15 7.85
C ALA A 266 17.57 -6.98 8.26
N ARG A 267 17.05 -6.21 7.30
CA ARG A 267 16.11 -5.11 7.54
C ARG A 267 14.66 -5.58 7.74
N PHE A 268 14.39 -6.86 7.47
CA PHE A 268 13.08 -7.49 7.65
C PHE A 268 13.05 -8.33 8.92
N THR A 269 11.86 -8.57 9.46
CA THR A 269 11.64 -9.45 10.62
C THR A 269 11.79 -10.93 10.24
N ALA A 270 12.02 -11.80 11.22
CA ALA A 270 12.36 -13.20 11.00
C ALA A 270 11.47 -13.93 9.97
N ARG A 271 10.14 -13.78 10.02
CA ARG A 271 9.26 -14.44 9.04
C ARG A 271 9.30 -13.79 7.67
N GLN A 272 9.46 -12.48 7.64
CA GLN A 272 9.66 -11.73 6.40
C GLN A 272 11.00 -12.11 5.75
N ARG A 273 12.04 -12.38 6.54
CA ARG A 273 13.33 -12.91 6.02
C ARG A 273 13.12 -14.25 5.31
N ASP A 274 12.35 -15.15 5.91
CA ASP A 274 12.01 -16.44 5.28
C ASP A 274 11.20 -16.24 4.00
N ALA A 275 10.23 -15.31 4.00
CA ALA A 275 9.44 -14.99 2.81
C ALA A 275 10.32 -14.45 1.67
N VAL A 276 11.22 -13.50 1.96
CA VAL A 276 12.18 -12.95 1.00
C VAL A 276 13.13 -14.05 0.51
N GLY A 277 13.60 -14.94 1.39
CA GLY A 277 14.46 -16.06 1.03
C GLY A 277 13.78 -17.04 0.06
N LYS A 278 12.51 -17.40 0.33
CA LYS A 278 11.70 -18.24 -0.57
C LYS A 278 11.47 -17.55 -1.92
N LEU A 279 11.15 -16.26 -1.90
CA LEU A 279 10.95 -15.46 -3.10
C LEU A 279 12.22 -15.44 -3.96
N TRP A 280 13.38 -15.20 -3.33
CA TRP A 280 14.67 -15.17 -4.03
C TRP A 280 15.04 -16.52 -4.61
N ALA A 281 14.84 -17.63 -3.87
CA ALA A 281 15.09 -18.97 -4.38
C ALA A 281 14.27 -19.26 -5.66
N SER A 282 12.98 -18.92 -5.64
CA SER A 282 12.08 -19.07 -6.78
C SER A 282 12.52 -18.24 -7.99
N ILE A 283 12.81 -16.95 -7.79
CA ILE A 283 13.26 -16.04 -8.87
C ILE A 283 14.62 -16.48 -9.42
N ARG A 284 15.56 -16.89 -8.58
CA ARG A 284 16.88 -17.37 -9.01
C ARG A 284 16.77 -18.65 -9.85
N GLU A 285 15.85 -19.55 -9.50
CA GLU A 285 15.57 -20.72 -10.31
C GLU A 285 15.01 -20.32 -11.69
N GLN A 286 14.03 -19.42 -11.73
CA GLN A 286 13.46 -18.91 -12.98
C GLN A 286 14.50 -18.18 -13.85
N GLN A 287 15.37 -17.38 -13.24
CA GLN A 287 16.49 -16.73 -13.90
C GLN A 287 17.46 -17.76 -14.51
N THR A 288 17.75 -18.85 -13.79
CA THR A 288 18.61 -19.92 -14.27
C THR A 288 17.97 -20.66 -15.45
N ARG A 289 16.67 -20.96 -15.38
CA ARG A 289 15.90 -21.57 -16.49
C ARG A 289 15.94 -20.69 -17.74
N ARG A 290 15.72 -19.38 -17.57
CA ARG A 290 15.81 -18.38 -18.64
C ARG A 290 17.19 -18.33 -19.30
N LYS A 291 18.27 -18.37 -18.51
CA LYS A 291 19.66 -18.42 -19.02
C LYS A 291 19.96 -19.72 -19.79
N GLN A 292 19.28 -20.81 -19.46
CA GLN A 292 19.41 -22.09 -20.15
C GLN A 292 18.53 -22.20 -21.42
N GLY A 293 17.83 -21.13 -21.82
CA GLY A 293 16.90 -21.18 -22.97
C GLY A 293 15.67 -22.03 -22.71
N LYS A 294 15.34 -22.33 -21.44
CA LYS A 294 14.13 -23.04 -21.06
C LYS A 294 13.03 -22.03 -20.78
N SER A 295 11.90 -22.20 -21.46
CA SER A 295 10.67 -21.45 -21.20
C SER A 295 10.19 -21.67 -19.75
N VAL A 296 9.27 -20.81 -19.30
CA VAL A 296 8.64 -20.90 -17.97
C VAL A 296 8.02 -22.28 -17.71
N ASN A 297 7.55 -22.96 -18.77
CA ASN A 297 7.00 -24.33 -18.72
C ASN A 297 8.06 -25.46 -18.81
N GLY A 298 9.35 -25.13 -18.75
CA GLY A 298 10.45 -26.12 -18.80
C GLY A 298 10.74 -26.70 -20.19
N LYS A 299 9.99 -26.31 -21.22
CA LYS A 299 10.29 -26.65 -22.62
C LYS A 299 11.41 -25.76 -23.15
N LEU A 300 12.28 -26.32 -24.00
CA LEU A 300 13.28 -25.53 -24.72
C LEU A 300 12.53 -24.51 -25.59
N ASP A 301 12.81 -23.23 -25.40
CA ASP A 301 12.21 -22.17 -26.20
C ASP A 301 12.97 -22.13 -27.52
N VAL A 302 12.50 -22.89 -28.51
CA VAL A 302 13.04 -22.82 -29.88
C VAL A 302 12.75 -21.42 -30.38
N ASN A 303 13.81 -20.64 -30.63
CA ASN A 303 13.66 -19.27 -31.12
C ASN A 303 12.92 -19.30 -32.47
N ALA A 304 12.15 -18.27 -32.81
CA ALA A 304 11.42 -18.19 -34.09
C ALA A 304 12.36 -18.44 -35.29
N PHE A 305 13.62 -18.03 -35.17
CA PHE A 305 14.68 -18.35 -36.13
C PHE A 305 14.99 -19.84 -36.25
N GLU A 306 15.14 -20.56 -35.13
CA GLU A 306 15.42 -22.00 -35.11
C GLU A 306 14.21 -22.81 -35.60
N TRP A 307 13.00 -22.34 -35.28
CA TRP A 307 11.76 -22.91 -35.80
C TRP A 307 11.64 -22.71 -37.31
N LEU A 308 11.94 -21.51 -37.81
CA LEU A 308 12.02 -21.24 -39.25
C LEU A 308 13.13 -22.07 -39.91
N GLN A 309 14.29 -22.19 -39.28
CA GLN A 309 15.40 -23.00 -39.77
C GLN A 309 15.00 -24.47 -39.87
N GLN A 310 14.34 -25.04 -38.85
CA GLN A 310 13.81 -26.41 -38.92
C GLN A 310 12.76 -26.56 -40.02
N LYS A 311 11.86 -25.59 -40.14
CA LYS A 311 10.81 -25.57 -41.17
C LYS A 311 11.40 -25.57 -42.58
N TYR A 312 12.42 -24.76 -42.82
CA TYR A 312 13.04 -24.59 -44.14
C TYR A 312 14.22 -25.54 -44.39
N ALA A 313 14.77 -26.23 -43.38
CA ALA A 313 15.88 -27.17 -43.53
C ALA A 313 15.55 -28.35 -44.47
N GLY A 314 14.29 -28.74 -44.56
CA GLY A 314 13.80 -29.79 -45.46
C GLY A 314 13.11 -29.27 -46.73
N GLU A 315 12.94 -27.96 -46.89
CA GLU A 315 12.26 -27.39 -48.06
C GLU A 315 13.20 -27.33 -49.27
N LYS A 316 12.76 -27.88 -50.40
CA LYS A 316 13.52 -27.81 -51.66
C LYS A 316 13.46 -26.39 -52.23
N ILE A 317 14.62 -25.75 -52.33
CA ILE A 317 14.76 -24.47 -53.04
C ILE A 317 14.76 -24.77 -54.54
N SER A 318 13.78 -24.22 -55.25
CA SER A 318 13.71 -24.32 -56.72
C SER A 318 14.91 -23.62 -57.37
N ILE A 319 15.29 -24.04 -58.57
CA ILE A 319 16.36 -23.43 -59.40
C ILE A 319 16.12 -21.92 -59.63
N ARG A 320 14.88 -21.44 -59.46
CA ARG A 320 14.50 -20.01 -59.51
C ARG A 320 14.48 -19.31 -58.14
N HIS A 321 15.13 -19.86 -57.12
CA HIS A 321 15.19 -19.36 -55.74
C HIS A 321 13.83 -19.22 -55.03
N SER A 322 12.82 -20.01 -55.41
CA SER A 322 11.55 -20.07 -54.67
C SER A 322 11.54 -21.22 -53.66
N VAL A 323 11.10 -20.93 -52.43
CA VAL A 323 10.91 -21.92 -51.34
C VAL A 323 9.47 -22.44 -51.39
N GLY A 324 9.29 -23.77 -51.27
CA GLY A 324 7.99 -24.46 -51.34
C GLY A 324 7.70 -25.11 -52.70
N ALA A 325 7.61 -26.45 -52.73
CA ALA A 325 7.38 -27.25 -53.93
C ALA A 325 5.93 -27.73 -54.12
N SER A 326 4.98 -27.22 -53.33
CA SER A 326 3.56 -27.55 -53.49
C SER A 326 2.85 -26.41 -54.19
N GLY A 327 2.46 -26.63 -55.45
CA GLY A 327 1.91 -25.66 -56.37
C GLY A 327 0.49 -25.19 -56.07
N ASP A 328 0.20 -24.74 -54.85
CA ASP A 328 -1.08 -24.12 -54.49
C ASP A 328 -0.85 -22.65 -54.11
N ARG A 329 -0.73 -21.80 -55.14
CA ARG A 329 -0.77 -20.34 -54.98
C ARG A 329 -2.12 -19.81 -55.44
N ARG A 330 -3.09 -19.71 -54.53
CA ARG A 330 -4.11 -18.66 -54.65
C ARG A 330 -3.51 -17.37 -54.11
N ALA A 331 -2.91 -16.57 -54.98
CA ALA A 331 -2.56 -15.21 -54.65
C ALA A 331 -3.86 -14.43 -54.41
N GLN A 332 -4.18 -14.12 -53.15
CA GLN A 332 -5.16 -13.08 -52.86
C GLN A 332 -4.51 -11.75 -53.21
N GLN A 333 -4.86 -11.25 -54.39
CA GLN A 333 -4.52 -9.92 -54.84
C GLN A 333 -5.20 -8.93 -53.89
N TRP A 334 -4.43 -8.31 -53.01
CA TRP A 334 -4.87 -7.14 -52.25
C TRP A 334 -5.09 -6.00 -53.23
N LEU A 335 -6.35 -5.66 -53.48
CA LEU A 335 -6.75 -4.46 -54.19
C LEU A 335 -7.15 -3.41 -53.16
N GLY A 336 -6.34 -2.35 -53.08
CA GLY A 336 -6.72 -1.02 -52.55
C GLY A 336 -6.93 -0.94 -51.06
#